data_AF-A0A2L0EQX1-F1
#
_entry.id   AF-A0A2L0EQX1-F1
#
_cell.length_a   1.000
_cell.length_b   1.000
_cell.length_c   1.000
_cell.angle_alpha   90.00
_cell.angle_beta   90.00
_cell.angle_gamma   90.00
#
_symmetry.space_group_name_H-M   'P 1'
#
loop_
_entity.id
_entity.type
_entity.pdbx_description
1 polymer ?
#
loop_
_entity_poly.entity_id
_entity_poly.type
_entity_poly.pdbx_seq_one_letter_code
_entity_poly.pdbx_strand_id
1 'polypeptide(L)'
;MSERRWLSWVIAAAMCAALSGCGEGASAGGQIGGVTENAGDGCDHEKEDIGLDEASPLGFSANDALATVAGERSAELVWAKGGTTTATFSVGAPTAARFVRSTEGTGSGLGLAELAPAEGCADHLEIDVPLGFLTGDGAFAELLPATLRASQAGAATFHHDLDLDALEGTYEVTEVDPSEFRKVYVYLSGTLSADAVIGGVSGIAESHPSGSGPEASVSALPFNIAEF
;
A
#
# COMPACT_ATOMS: atom_id res chain seq x y z
N MET A 1 -45.88 -12.83 15.54
CA MET A 1 -46.01 -12.30 16.91
C MET A 1 -45.62 -13.39 17.89
N SER A 2 -44.46 -13.26 18.52
CA SER A 2 -44.02 -14.09 19.65
C SER A 2 -42.80 -13.40 20.24
N GLU A 3 -43.06 -12.61 21.26
CA GLU A 3 -42.09 -11.86 22.05
C GLU A 3 -41.28 -12.80 22.93
N ARG A 4 -39.95 -12.60 22.99
CA ARG A 4 -39.14 -13.01 24.14
C ARG A 4 -38.14 -11.90 24.47
N ARG A 5 -38.55 -11.09 25.46
CA ARG A 5 -37.67 -10.37 26.39
C ARG A 5 -36.63 -11.36 26.94
N TRP A 6 -35.47 -10.87 27.40
CA TRP A 6 -34.91 -11.21 28.71
C TRP A 6 -33.61 -10.43 29.02
N LEU A 7 -33.68 -9.71 30.15
CA LEU A 7 -32.66 -9.34 31.14
C LEU A 7 -31.41 -8.51 30.77
N SER A 8 -31.55 -7.24 31.14
CA SER A 8 -30.56 -6.37 31.76
C SER A 8 -29.65 -7.05 32.78
N TRP A 9 -28.36 -6.71 32.78
CA TRP A 9 -27.50 -6.74 33.96
C TRP A 9 -26.76 -5.40 34.10
N VAL A 10 -27.01 -4.76 35.25
CA VAL A 10 -26.37 -3.56 35.79
C VAL A 10 -25.42 -4.03 36.87
N ILE A 11 -24.11 -3.76 36.79
CA ILE A 11 -23.15 -3.74 37.93
C ILE A 11 -22.04 -2.76 37.53
N ALA A 12 -22.04 -1.50 38.00
CA ALA A 12 -21.53 -0.98 39.27
C ALA A 12 -20.07 -0.50 39.20
N ALA A 13 -19.91 0.79 39.52
CA ALA A 13 -18.68 1.55 39.55
C ALA A 13 -17.74 1.15 40.70
N ALA A 14 -16.44 1.31 40.48
CA ALA A 14 -15.45 1.45 41.55
C ALA A 14 -14.54 2.65 41.21
N MET A 15 -14.81 3.77 41.89
CA MET A 15 -13.89 4.90 42.01
C MET A 15 -12.73 4.51 42.92
N CYS A 16 -11.50 4.73 42.48
CA CYS A 16 -10.35 4.91 43.37
C CYS A 16 -9.64 6.20 42.96
N ALA A 17 -9.81 7.23 43.80
CA ALA A 17 -9.02 8.44 43.79
C ALA A 17 -7.73 8.18 44.61
N ALA A 18 -6.57 8.41 44.00
CA ALA A 18 -5.32 8.60 44.72
C ALA A 18 -4.54 9.73 44.03
N LEU A 19 -4.55 10.88 44.69
CA LEU A 19 -3.64 12.00 44.47
C LEU A 19 -2.27 11.63 45.05
N SER A 20 -1.23 11.64 44.20
CA SER A 20 0.18 11.70 44.61
C SER A 20 0.95 12.48 43.55
N GLY A 21 1.39 13.69 43.91
CA GLY A 21 2.26 14.51 43.09
C GLY A 21 3.74 14.12 43.20
N CYS A 22 4.47 14.41 42.13
CA CYS A 22 5.90 14.69 41.95
C CYS A 22 5.99 15.06 40.46
N GLY A 23 6.41 16.25 40.02
CA GLY A 23 7.70 16.89 40.20
C GLY A 23 8.17 17.30 38.79
N GLU A 24 8.77 18.49 38.67
CA GLU A 24 9.32 19.07 37.44
C GLU A 24 9.97 18.01 36.52
N GLY A 25 9.46 17.89 35.29
CA GLY A 25 10.02 17.08 34.22
C GLY A 25 10.10 17.93 32.96
N ALA A 26 11.29 18.01 32.40
CA ALA A 26 11.69 18.88 31.30
C ALA A 26 10.69 18.91 30.13
N SER A 27 10.46 20.11 29.58
CA SER A 27 9.94 20.28 28.23
C SER A 27 11.01 19.76 27.26
N ALA A 28 11.00 18.46 27.05
CA ALA A 28 11.67 17.84 25.93
C ALA A 28 10.85 18.22 24.69
N GLY A 29 11.38 19.14 23.89
CA GLY A 29 10.92 19.31 22.51
C GLY A 29 10.99 17.93 21.85
N GLY A 30 9.83 17.32 21.65
CA GLY A 30 9.68 16.09 20.90
C GLY A 30 9.97 16.41 19.44
N GLN A 31 11.24 16.40 19.08
CA GLN A 31 11.62 16.11 17.71
C GLN A 31 11.29 14.64 17.52
N ILE A 32 10.09 14.37 17.01
CA ILE A 32 9.75 13.06 16.47
C ILE A 32 10.73 12.87 15.32
N GLY A 33 11.75 12.04 15.54
CA GLY A 33 12.72 11.72 14.52
C GLY A 33 11.97 10.99 13.42
N GLY A 34 11.70 11.68 12.31
CA GLY A 34 11.30 11.04 11.07
C GLY A 34 12.35 9.99 10.75
N VAL A 35 11.92 8.73 10.66
CA VAL A 35 12.81 7.65 10.25
C VAL A 35 13.10 7.90 8.78
N THR A 36 14.37 8.18 8.46
CA THR A 36 14.82 8.25 7.08
C THR A 36 14.89 6.84 6.52
N GLU A 37 13.87 6.44 5.77
CA GLU A 37 13.88 5.20 5.00
C GLU A 37 14.44 5.53 3.61
N ASN A 38 15.59 4.95 3.27
CA ASN A 38 16.11 5.03 1.90
C ASN A 38 15.44 3.91 1.10
N ALA A 39 14.44 4.26 0.30
CA ALA A 39 13.56 3.31 -0.38
C ALA A 39 14.19 2.70 -1.65
N GLY A 40 15.47 2.96 -1.92
CA GLY A 40 16.16 2.49 -3.13
C GLY A 40 15.72 3.20 -4.42
N ASP A 41 14.84 4.20 -4.31
CA ASP A 41 14.33 5.03 -5.40
C ASP A 41 15.17 6.31 -5.63
N GLY A 42 16.26 6.47 -4.89
CA GLY A 42 17.11 7.65 -4.95
C GLY A 42 16.61 8.84 -4.12
N CYS A 43 15.55 8.66 -3.34
CA CYS A 43 15.00 9.65 -2.43
C CYS A 43 15.27 9.27 -0.97
N ASP A 44 15.51 10.30 -0.15
CA ASP A 44 15.46 10.20 1.30
C ASP A 44 14.06 10.64 1.75
N HIS A 45 13.35 9.77 2.48
CA HIS A 45 11.98 10.03 2.93
C HIS A 45 11.91 10.24 4.44
N GLU A 46 11.33 11.35 4.88
CA GLU A 46 10.96 11.58 6.28
C GLU A 46 9.44 11.44 6.43
N LYS A 47 9.00 10.50 7.27
CA LYS A 47 7.58 10.23 7.53
C LYS A 47 7.14 10.86 8.85
N GLU A 48 6.01 11.55 8.83
CA GLU A 48 5.37 12.14 10.01
C GLU A 48 3.89 11.72 10.04
N ASP A 49 3.46 11.11 11.15
CA ASP A 49 2.04 10.77 11.34
C ASP A 49 1.19 12.05 11.37
N ILE A 50 0.08 12.05 10.63
CA ILE A 50 -0.84 13.19 10.53
C ILE A 50 -2.29 12.74 10.77
N GLY A 51 -3.11 13.60 11.37
CA GLY A 51 -4.54 13.30 11.54
C GLY A 51 -5.26 13.12 10.20
N LEU A 52 -6.24 12.22 10.12
CA LEU A 52 -6.98 11.94 8.88
C LEU A 52 -7.72 13.16 8.31
N ASP A 53 -8.19 14.04 9.20
CA ASP A 53 -8.87 15.31 8.88
C ASP A 53 -7.93 16.53 8.91
N GLU A 54 -6.65 16.33 9.24
CA GLU A 54 -5.67 17.40 9.32
C GLU A 54 -5.11 17.69 7.93
N ALA A 55 -5.14 18.98 7.55
CA ALA A 55 -4.56 19.39 6.28
C ALA A 55 -3.04 19.27 6.32
N SER A 56 -2.49 18.50 5.38
CA SER A 56 -1.05 18.35 5.21
C SER A 56 -0.40 19.63 4.67
N PRO A 57 0.95 19.72 4.67
CA PRO A 57 1.67 20.77 3.95
C PRO A 57 1.33 20.90 2.45
N LEU A 58 0.72 19.87 1.84
CA LEU A 58 0.23 19.90 0.46
C LEU A 58 -1.12 20.62 0.31
N GLY A 59 -1.74 21.03 1.42
CA GLY A 59 -3.00 21.80 1.43
C GLY A 59 -4.28 20.96 1.42
N PHE A 60 -4.18 19.64 1.61
CA PHE A 60 -5.33 18.73 1.71
C PHE A 60 -5.10 17.67 2.79
N SER A 61 -6.18 17.13 3.36
CA SER A 61 -6.17 16.03 4.34
C SER A 61 -6.24 14.65 3.67
N ALA A 62 -5.99 13.58 4.42
CA ALA A 62 -6.15 12.21 3.90
C ALA A 62 -7.61 11.92 3.50
N ASN A 63 -8.57 12.43 4.26
CA ASN A 63 -10.00 12.32 3.92
C ASN A 63 -10.34 13.10 2.65
N ASP A 64 -9.75 14.28 2.42
CA ASP A 64 -9.93 15.02 1.16
C ASP A 64 -9.34 14.25 -0.03
N ALA A 65 -8.19 13.61 0.15
CA ALA A 65 -7.55 12.79 -0.89
C ALA A 65 -8.44 11.61 -1.29
N LEU A 66 -9.09 10.97 -0.32
CA LEU A 66 -9.93 9.80 -0.54
C LEU A 66 -11.41 10.12 -0.81
N ALA A 67 -11.86 11.37 -0.70
CA ALA A 67 -13.27 11.73 -0.84
C ALA A 67 -13.88 11.25 -2.16
N THR A 68 -13.10 11.24 -3.25
CA THR A 68 -13.52 10.75 -4.57
C THR A 68 -12.99 9.35 -4.89
N VAL A 69 -12.08 8.82 -4.09
CA VAL A 69 -11.41 7.52 -4.31
C VAL A 69 -11.97 6.43 -3.39
N ALA A 70 -12.73 6.77 -2.35
CA ALA A 70 -13.38 5.79 -1.49
C ALA A 70 -14.50 5.03 -2.23
N GLY A 71 -14.79 3.81 -1.79
CA GLY A 71 -15.87 3.00 -2.32
C GLY A 71 -15.47 2.04 -3.44
N GLU A 72 -16.48 1.52 -4.12
CA GLU A 72 -16.37 0.46 -5.12
C GLU A 72 -16.29 1.03 -6.55
N ARG A 73 -15.43 0.44 -7.38
CA ARG A 73 -15.31 0.72 -8.81
C ARG A 73 -14.95 -0.55 -9.56
N SER A 74 -15.34 -0.62 -10.82
CA SER A 74 -15.00 -1.75 -11.68
C SER A 74 -14.35 -1.29 -12.96
N ALA A 75 -13.44 -2.11 -13.47
CA ALA A 75 -12.80 -1.95 -14.77
C ALA A 75 -12.80 -3.28 -15.51
N GLU A 76 -12.67 -3.24 -16.83
CA GLU A 76 -12.38 -4.44 -17.62
C GLU A 76 -10.93 -4.82 -17.36
N LEU A 77 -10.70 -6.06 -16.93
CA LEU A 77 -9.37 -6.63 -16.77
C LEU A 77 -9.07 -7.51 -17.98
N VAL A 78 -7.92 -7.27 -18.61
CA VAL A 78 -7.43 -8.02 -19.77
C VAL A 78 -6.25 -8.88 -19.33
N TRP A 79 -6.39 -10.20 -19.45
CA TRP A 79 -5.32 -11.14 -19.14
C TRP A 79 -4.24 -11.10 -20.22
N ALA A 80 -2.97 -11.12 -19.83
CA ALA A 80 -1.84 -11.10 -20.77
C ALA A 80 -1.83 -12.32 -21.71
N LYS A 81 -2.34 -13.47 -21.23
CA LYS A 81 -2.51 -14.70 -22.02
C LYS A 81 -3.82 -14.76 -22.81
N GLY A 82 -4.61 -13.71 -22.78
CA GLY A 82 -5.87 -13.56 -23.48
C GLY A 82 -7.10 -13.88 -22.61
N GLY A 83 -8.23 -13.32 -23.02
CA GLY A 83 -9.47 -13.32 -22.24
C GLY A 83 -9.63 -12.02 -21.46
N THR A 84 -10.85 -11.76 -21.03
CA THR A 84 -11.19 -10.60 -20.21
C THR A 84 -12.13 -11.01 -19.08
N THR A 85 -12.09 -10.24 -18.00
CA THR A 85 -13.02 -10.36 -16.87
C THR A 85 -13.29 -8.97 -16.30
N THR A 86 -14.16 -8.87 -15.31
CA THR A 86 -14.36 -7.62 -14.57
C THR A 86 -13.47 -7.63 -13.33
N ALA A 87 -12.62 -6.62 -13.17
CA ALA A 87 -11.97 -6.34 -11.90
C ALA A 87 -12.82 -5.35 -11.09
N THR A 88 -12.97 -5.59 -9.79
CA THR A 88 -13.68 -4.71 -8.86
C THR A 88 -12.75 -4.34 -7.71
N PHE A 89 -12.62 -3.04 -7.49
CA PHE A 89 -11.78 -2.45 -6.46
C PHE A 89 -12.67 -1.76 -5.42
N SER A 90 -12.46 -2.08 -4.14
CA SER A 90 -13.16 -1.46 -3.02
C SER A 90 -12.15 -0.79 -2.10
N VAL A 91 -12.19 0.53 -1.99
CA VAL A 91 -11.35 1.28 -1.04
C VAL A 91 -12.18 1.55 0.20
N GLY A 92 -11.78 0.95 1.33
CA GLY A 92 -12.44 1.18 2.61
C GLY A 92 -11.98 2.47 3.31
N ALA A 93 -12.43 2.65 4.54
CA ALA A 93 -12.09 3.84 5.33
C ALA A 93 -10.60 3.89 5.67
N PRO A 94 -9.97 5.09 5.65
CA PRO A 94 -8.58 5.24 6.06
C PRO A 94 -8.39 4.91 7.54
N THR A 95 -7.30 4.23 7.86
CA THR A 95 -6.96 3.78 9.21
C THR A 95 -5.81 4.57 9.81
N ALA A 96 -4.89 5.05 8.98
CA ALA A 96 -3.78 5.93 9.35
C ALA A 96 -3.36 6.79 8.15
N ALA A 97 -2.72 7.92 8.43
CA ALA A 97 -2.11 8.75 7.40
C ALA A 97 -0.76 9.28 7.86
N ARG A 98 0.15 9.44 6.91
CA ARG A 98 1.50 9.98 7.12
C ARG A 98 1.79 10.99 6.03
N PHE A 99 2.34 12.13 6.41
CA PHE A 99 2.98 13.03 5.47
C PHE A 99 4.41 12.56 5.23
N VAL A 100 4.75 12.36 3.97
CA VAL A 100 6.08 11.94 3.55
C VAL A 100 6.75 13.11 2.85
N ARG A 101 7.73 13.71 3.53
CA ARG A 101 8.64 14.65 2.90
C ARG A 101 9.71 13.87 2.16
N SER A 102 9.90 14.16 0.88
CA SER A 102 10.88 13.48 0.04
C SER A 102 11.94 14.47 -0.42
N THR A 103 13.21 14.09 -0.31
CA THR A 103 14.34 14.89 -0.80
C THR A 103 15.27 14.04 -1.65
N GLU A 104 15.93 14.63 -2.64
CA GLU A 104 16.95 13.91 -3.42
C GLU A 104 18.06 13.41 -2.49
N GLY A 105 18.33 12.11 -2.56
CA GLY A 105 19.40 11.50 -1.77
C GLY A 105 20.77 12.02 -2.21
N THR A 106 21.65 12.29 -1.25
CA THR A 106 23.04 12.72 -1.54
C THR A 106 23.95 11.56 -1.97
N GLY A 107 23.42 10.35 -2.08
CA GLY A 107 24.14 9.13 -2.41
C GLY A 107 24.39 8.98 -3.92
N SER A 108 25.65 8.86 -4.32
CA SER A 108 26.08 8.46 -5.67
C SER A 108 25.63 7.04 -6.01
N GLY A 109 24.36 6.86 -6.36
CA GLY A 109 23.84 5.64 -6.97
C GLY A 109 24.24 5.55 -8.43
N LEU A 110 25.47 5.10 -8.71
CA LEU A 110 25.85 4.67 -10.04
C LEU A 110 25.10 3.37 -10.38
N GLY A 111 24.24 3.43 -11.39
CA GLY A 111 23.96 2.28 -12.26
C GLY A 111 22.69 1.48 -11.99
N LEU A 112 21.53 2.05 -12.30
CA LEU A 112 20.41 1.43 -13.03
C LEU A 112 19.35 2.50 -13.31
N ALA A 113 19.78 3.56 -14.00
CA ALA A 113 18.89 4.59 -14.52
C ALA A 113 18.28 4.08 -15.83
N GLU A 114 17.24 3.25 -15.75
CA GLU A 114 16.21 3.10 -16.76
C GLU A 114 15.21 2.09 -16.20
N LEU A 115 14.14 2.56 -15.58
CA LEU A 115 12.77 2.04 -15.65
C LEU A 115 11.87 2.95 -14.80
N ALA A 116 10.99 3.69 -15.48
CA ALA A 116 10.10 4.76 -15.03
C ALA A 116 10.73 6.16 -14.83
N PRO A 117 10.10 7.23 -15.35
CA PRO A 117 10.52 8.59 -15.06
C PRO A 117 10.39 8.81 -13.55
N ALA A 118 11.49 9.19 -12.89
CA ALA A 118 11.44 9.82 -11.59
C ALA A 118 10.69 11.15 -11.75
N GLU A 119 9.35 11.09 -11.70
CA GLU A 119 8.60 12.18 -11.08
C GLU A 119 9.29 12.39 -9.75
N GLY A 120 9.97 13.53 -9.57
CA GLY A 120 11.06 13.69 -8.60
C GLY A 120 10.66 13.32 -7.16
N CYS A 121 11.60 13.42 -6.22
CA CYS A 121 11.35 13.22 -4.80
C CYS A 121 10.30 14.21 -4.28
N ALA A 122 9.02 13.94 -4.56
CA ALA A 122 7.90 14.81 -4.35
C ALA A 122 7.17 14.35 -3.10
N ASP A 123 6.89 15.34 -2.27
CA ASP A 123 6.10 15.18 -1.07
C ASP A 123 4.73 14.58 -1.40
N HIS A 124 4.25 13.71 -0.51
CA HIS A 124 2.98 13.01 -0.69
C HIS A 124 2.40 12.60 0.66
N LEU A 125 1.12 12.25 0.67
CA LEU A 125 0.49 11.52 1.76
C LEU A 125 0.57 10.02 1.49
N GLU A 126 1.02 9.25 2.49
CA GLU A 126 0.77 7.81 2.60
C GLU A 126 -0.50 7.60 3.44
N ILE A 127 -1.47 6.85 2.91
CA ILE A 127 -2.77 6.64 3.55
C ILE A 127 -3.05 5.14 3.61
N ASP A 128 -3.12 4.59 4.82
CA ASP A 128 -3.38 3.16 5.03
C ASP A 128 -4.88 2.89 4.91
N VAL A 129 -5.27 1.96 4.02
CA VAL A 129 -6.65 1.59 3.75
C VAL A 129 -6.78 0.08 3.56
N PRO A 130 -7.94 -0.53 3.88
CA PRO A 130 -8.27 -1.84 3.36
C PRO A 130 -8.70 -1.70 1.89
N LEU A 131 -7.97 -2.37 0.99
CA LEU A 131 -8.23 -2.43 -0.46
C LEU A 131 -8.76 -3.82 -0.83
N GLY A 132 -10.02 -3.89 -1.22
CA GLY A 132 -10.59 -5.08 -1.86
C GLY A 132 -10.23 -5.14 -3.33
N PHE A 133 -9.78 -6.30 -3.82
CA PHE A 133 -9.52 -6.57 -5.23
C PHE A 133 -10.13 -7.92 -5.63
N LEU A 134 -11.18 -7.87 -6.44
CA LEU A 134 -11.93 -9.06 -6.88
C LEU A 134 -11.96 -9.14 -8.40
N THR A 135 -11.79 -10.35 -8.95
CA THR A 135 -12.06 -10.60 -10.37
C THR A 135 -13.32 -11.44 -10.55
N GLY A 136 -14.06 -11.19 -11.63
CA GLY A 136 -15.33 -11.87 -11.92
C GLY A 136 -15.20 -13.37 -12.18
N ASP A 137 -13.99 -13.85 -12.48
CA ASP A 137 -13.66 -15.26 -12.64
C ASP A 137 -13.13 -15.92 -11.36
N GLY A 138 -12.97 -15.15 -10.27
CA GLY A 138 -12.48 -15.64 -8.98
C GLY A 138 -10.97 -15.89 -8.92
N ALA A 139 -10.22 -15.48 -9.93
CA ALA A 139 -8.76 -15.56 -9.90
C ALA A 139 -8.19 -14.77 -8.69
N PHE A 140 -8.70 -13.57 -8.43
CA PHE A 140 -8.40 -12.80 -7.24
C PHE A 140 -9.67 -12.53 -6.44
N ALA A 141 -9.58 -12.65 -5.11
CA ALA A 141 -10.68 -12.36 -4.19
C ALA A 141 -10.14 -11.75 -2.89
N GLU A 142 -9.25 -10.76 -3.01
CA GLU A 142 -8.38 -10.35 -1.92
C GLU A 142 -8.93 -9.14 -1.14
N LEU A 143 -8.63 -9.10 0.16
CA LEU A 143 -8.78 -7.92 1.01
C LEU A 143 -7.43 -7.54 1.61
N LEU A 144 -6.78 -6.55 0.99
CA LEU A 144 -5.38 -6.22 1.19
C LEU A 144 -5.22 -5.01 2.13
N PRO A 145 -4.34 -5.04 3.14
CA PRO A 145 -3.92 -3.84 3.84
C PRO A 145 -2.96 -3.03 2.94
N ALA A 146 -3.49 -2.03 2.24
CA ALA A 146 -2.73 -1.25 1.26
C ALA A 146 -2.39 0.15 1.78
N THR A 147 -1.26 0.69 1.34
CA THR A 147 -0.90 2.09 1.54
C THR A 147 -1.06 2.82 0.20
N LEU A 148 -1.97 3.79 0.16
CA LEU A 148 -2.18 4.65 -0.99
C LEU A 148 -1.26 5.86 -0.91
N ARG A 149 -0.68 6.28 -2.03
CA ARG A 149 0.16 7.47 -2.16
C ARG A 149 -0.60 8.57 -2.90
N ALA A 150 -0.83 9.70 -2.24
CA ALA A 150 -1.52 10.85 -2.81
C ALA A 150 -0.63 12.10 -2.81
N SER A 151 -0.25 12.59 -4.00
CA SER A 151 0.44 13.87 -4.19
C SER A 151 -0.52 15.04 -4.44
N GLN A 152 -1.78 14.75 -4.73
CA GLN A 152 -2.85 15.71 -4.96
C GLN A 152 -4.19 15.16 -4.43
N ALA A 153 -5.14 16.05 -4.19
CA ALA A 153 -6.48 15.64 -3.78
C ALA A 153 -7.21 14.88 -4.92
N GLY A 154 -7.93 13.83 -4.54
CA GLY A 154 -8.83 13.07 -5.42
C GLY A 154 -8.16 12.06 -6.36
N ALA A 155 -6.86 11.85 -6.23
CA ALA A 155 -6.14 10.78 -6.93
C ALA A 155 -5.10 10.16 -5.99
N ALA A 156 -4.94 8.84 -6.06
CA ALA A 156 -3.91 8.13 -5.32
C ALA A 156 -3.35 6.96 -6.12
N THR A 157 -2.06 6.71 -5.99
CA THR A 157 -1.41 5.52 -6.55
C THR A 157 -1.24 4.47 -5.47
N PHE A 158 -1.03 3.23 -5.88
CA PHE A 158 -0.73 2.15 -4.97
C PHE A 158 0.18 1.11 -5.62
N HIS A 159 0.91 0.42 -4.78
CA HIS A 159 1.73 -0.73 -5.11
C HIS A 159 1.64 -1.70 -3.93
N HIS A 160 1.30 -2.95 -4.20
CA HIS A 160 1.11 -3.96 -3.17
C HIS A 160 1.66 -5.30 -3.66
N ASP A 161 2.62 -5.85 -2.94
CA ASP A 161 3.11 -7.20 -3.17
C ASP A 161 2.06 -8.22 -2.72
N LEU A 162 1.75 -9.17 -3.59
CA LEU A 162 0.80 -10.25 -3.32
C LEU A 162 1.55 -11.45 -2.73
N ASP A 163 1.08 -11.92 -1.58
CA ASP A 163 1.52 -13.19 -1.01
C ASP A 163 0.80 -14.34 -1.70
N LEU A 164 1.49 -14.98 -2.65
CA LEU A 164 0.95 -16.07 -3.46
C LEU A 164 0.50 -17.28 -2.63
N ASP A 165 1.07 -17.49 -1.44
CA ASP A 165 0.71 -18.60 -0.56
C ASP A 165 -0.54 -18.29 0.29
N ALA A 166 -0.96 -17.02 0.33
CA ALA A 166 -2.06 -16.53 1.16
C ALA A 166 -3.25 -15.98 0.35
N LEU A 167 -3.25 -16.16 -0.97
CA LEU A 167 -4.37 -15.73 -1.83
C LEU A 167 -5.68 -16.42 -1.43
N GLU A 168 -6.74 -15.64 -1.33
CA GLU A 168 -8.10 -16.18 -1.17
C GLU A 168 -8.70 -16.62 -2.51
N GLY A 169 -8.26 -15.99 -3.62
CA GLY A 169 -8.60 -16.36 -4.97
C GLY A 169 -7.91 -17.64 -5.47
N THR A 170 -8.20 -18.02 -6.71
CA THR A 170 -7.66 -19.24 -7.33
C THR A 170 -6.52 -18.98 -8.32
N TYR A 171 -5.93 -17.79 -8.31
CA TYR A 171 -4.86 -17.44 -9.24
C TYR A 171 -3.61 -18.29 -8.98
N GLU A 172 -3.04 -18.82 -10.06
CA GLU A 172 -1.73 -19.49 -10.07
C GLU A 172 -0.86 -18.80 -11.11
N VAL A 173 0.43 -18.63 -10.81
CA VAL A 173 1.38 -18.10 -11.78
C VAL A 173 1.56 -19.10 -12.91
N THR A 174 1.32 -18.66 -14.15
CA THR A 174 1.50 -19.52 -15.33
C THR A 174 2.44 -18.90 -16.36
N GLU A 175 2.73 -17.60 -16.24
CA GLU A 175 3.51 -16.77 -17.16
C GLU A 175 4.96 -17.23 -17.25
N VAL A 176 5.46 -17.78 -16.15
CA VAL A 176 6.76 -18.43 -15.99
C VAL A 176 6.57 -19.78 -15.30
N ASP A 177 7.52 -20.70 -15.44
CA ASP A 177 7.58 -21.90 -14.60
C ASP A 177 8.26 -21.55 -13.27
N PRO A 178 7.55 -21.50 -12.13
CA PRO A 178 8.14 -21.07 -10.86
C PRO A 178 9.30 -21.96 -10.41
N SER A 179 9.39 -23.20 -10.89
CA SER A 179 10.47 -24.14 -10.53
C SER A 179 11.81 -23.82 -11.18
N GLU A 180 11.82 -23.03 -12.27
CA GLU A 180 13.05 -22.58 -12.92
C GLU A 180 13.71 -21.39 -12.19
N PHE A 181 12.94 -20.72 -11.33
CA PHE A 181 13.35 -19.50 -10.65
C PHE A 181 13.57 -19.75 -9.16
N ARG A 182 14.44 -18.94 -8.57
CA ARG A 182 14.69 -18.97 -7.13
C ARG A 182 13.48 -18.41 -6.38
N LYS A 183 12.89 -17.35 -6.94
CA LYS A 183 11.76 -16.65 -6.35
C LYS A 183 10.94 -15.97 -7.43
N VAL A 184 9.63 -15.96 -7.23
CA VAL A 184 8.67 -15.23 -8.07
C VAL A 184 7.91 -14.30 -7.15
N TYR A 185 7.81 -13.04 -7.57
CA TYR A 185 7.02 -12.00 -6.92
C TYR A 185 5.90 -11.62 -7.86
N VAL A 186 4.74 -11.35 -7.30
CA VAL A 186 3.62 -10.75 -8.02
C VAL A 186 3.18 -9.53 -7.22
N TYR A 187 2.87 -8.46 -7.91
CA TYR A 187 2.38 -7.24 -7.29
C TYR A 187 1.22 -6.67 -8.10
N LEU A 188 0.34 -5.99 -7.37
CA LEU A 188 -0.76 -5.20 -7.90
C LEU A 188 -0.38 -3.73 -7.78
N SER A 189 -0.49 -2.96 -8.87
CA SER A 189 -0.25 -1.53 -8.84
C SER A 189 -1.20 -0.78 -9.75
N GLY A 190 -1.40 0.51 -9.45
CA GLY A 190 -2.26 1.35 -10.27
C GLY A 190 -2.48 2.74 -9.71
N THR A 191 -3.33 3.47 -10.41
CA THR A 191 -3.85 4.79 -10.04
C THR A 191 -5.36 4.69 -9.84
N LEU A 192 -5.82 5.23 -8.72
CA LEU A 192 -7.21 5.39 -8.38
C LEU A 192 -7.57 6.88 -8.48
N SER A 193 -8.71 7.16 -9.10
CA SER A 193 -9.26 8.50 -9.26
C SER A 193 -10.78 8.47 -9.12
N ALA A 194 -11.43 9.64 -9.22
CA ALA A 194 -12.89 9.76 -9.17
C ALA A 194 -13.60 8.89 -10.23
N ASP A 195 -13.02 8.81 -11.43
CA ASP A 195 -13.70 8.26 -12.60
C ASP A 195 -13.16 6.89 -13.03
N ALA A 196 -11.94 6.55 -12.61
CA ALA A 196 -11.23 5.38 -13.11
C ALA A 196 -10.29 4.75 -12.08
N VAL A 197 -10.10 3.44 -12.25
CA VAL A 197 -8.95 2.69 -11.77
C VAL A 197 -8.18 2.22 -13.00
N ILE A 198 -6.88 2.48 -13.03
CA ILE A 198 -6.00 2.09 -14.14
C ILE A 198 -4.75 1.46 -13.55
N GLY A 199 -4.32 0.31 -14.04
CA GLY A 199 -3.16 -0.37 -13.50
C GLY A 199 -2.99 -1.78 -14.06
N GLY A 200 -2.37 -2.63 -13.26
CA GLY A 200 -2.16 -4.01 -13.64
C GLY A 200 -1.69 -4.90 -12.51
N VAL A 201 -1.63 -6.17 -12.84
CA VAL A 201 -0.96 -7.21 -12.05
C VAL A 201 0.26 -7.63 -12.85
N SER A 202 1.42 -7.55 -12.21
CA SER A 202 2.70 -7.88 -12.83
C SER A 202 3.54 -8.71 -11.87
N GLY A 203 4.57 -9.36 -12.41
CA GLY A 203 5.49 -10.14 -11.60
C GLY A 203 6.93 -10.02 -12.04
N ILE A 204 7.81 -10.46 -11.16
CA ILE A 204 9.25 -10.54 -11.37
C ILE A 204 9.71 -11.93 -10.94
N ALA A 205 10.40 -12.63 -11.83
CA ALA A 205 11.02 -13.91 -11.54
C ALA A 205 12.54 -13.72 -11.40
N GLU A 206 13.09 -14.03 -10.22
CA GLU A 206 14.51 -13.97 -9.94
C GLU A 206 15.19 -15.30 -10.24
N SER A 207 16.26 -15.27 -11.04
CA SER A 207 17.03 -16.46 -11.39
C SER A 207 17.75 -17.03 -10.17
N HIS A 208 18.13 -18.30 -10.29
CA HIS A 208 19.16 -18.86 -9.41
C HIS A 208 20.48 -18.08 -9.60
N PRO A 209 21.30 -17.91 -8.53
CA PRO A 209 22.58 -17.25 -8.65
C PRO A 209 23.47 -17.99 -9.65
N SER A 210 24.01 -17.27 -10.63
CA SER A 210 24.99 -17.82 -11.56
C SER A 210 26.40 -17.47 -11.09
N GLY A 211 27.24 -18.49 -10.89
CA GLY A 211 28.60 -18.34 -10.34
C GLY A 211 28.74 -18.84 -8.90
N SER A 212 29.91 -18.62 -8.30
CA SER A 212 30.19 -18.96 -6.90
C SER A 212 31.00 -17.84 -6.25
N GLY A 213 30.66 -17.50 -5.01
CA GLY A 213 31.31 -16.40 -4.26
C GLY A 213 30.51 -15.09 -4.31
N PRO A 214 31.10 -13.98 -3.83
CA PRO A 214 30.40 -12.69 -3.67
C PRO A 214 30.00 -12.03 -5.00
N GLU A 215 30.55 -12.50 -6.12
CA GLU A 215 30.28 -12.03 -7.48
C GLU A 215 29.15 -12.83 -8.17
N ALA A 216 28.45 -13.72 -7.45
CA ALA A 216 27.34 -14.47 -8.03
C ALA A 216 26.23 -13.50 -8.47
N SER A 217 25.82 -13.60 -9.74
CA SER A 217 24.82 -12.71 -10.31
C SER A 217 23.42 -13.33 -10.27
N VAL A 218 22.42 -12.50 -10.01
CA VAL A 218 21.00 -12.84 -10.13
C VAL A 218 20.43 -11.97 -11.25
N SER A 219 19.63 -12.56 -12.14
CA SER A 219 18.87 -11.81 -13.13
C SER A 219 17.39 -11.78 -12.76
N ALA A 220 16.74 -10.65 -12.98
CA ALA A 220 15.30 -10.48 -12.83
C ALA A 220 14.63 -10.52 -14.20
N LEU A 221 13.57 -11.33 -14.34
CA LEU A 221 12.74 -11.40 -15.53
C LEU A 221 11.35 -10.85 -15.20
N PRO A 222 10.98 -9.65 -15.69
CA PRO A 222 9.62 -9.13 -15.51
C PRO A 222 8.63 -9.87 -16.43
N PHE A 223 7.40 -10.00 -15.98
CA PHE A 223 6.28 -10.51 -16.78
C PHE A 223 4.97 -9.81 -16.38
N ASN A 224 4.05 -9.68 -17.34
CA ASN A 224 2.73 -9.09 -17.12
C ASN A 224 1.70 -10.19 -16.97
N ILE A 225 0.77 -10.02 -16.03
CA ILE A 225 -0.32 -10.96 -15.77
C ILE A 225 -1.63 -10.39 -16.31
N ALA A 226 -1.92 -9.14 -15.97
CA ALA A 226 -3.14 -8.46 -16.39
C ALA A 226 -3.01 -6.93 -16.38
N GLU A 227 -3.89 -6.27 -17.14
CA GLU A 227 -4.05 -4.81 -17.16
C GLU A 227 -5.53 -4.45 -16.96
N PHE A 228 -5.82 -3.30 -16.35
CA PHE A 228 -7.17 -2.76 -16.13
C PHE A 228 -7.19 -1.23 -16.19
#